data_AF-A0A1G2BD96-F1
#
_entry.id   AF-A0A1G2BD96-F1
#
_cell.length_a   1.000
_cell.length_b   1.000
_cell.length_c   1.000
_cell.angle_alpha   90.00
_cell.angle_beta   90.00
_cell.angle_gamma   90.00
#
_symmetry.space_group_name_H-M   'P 1'
#
loop_
_entity.id
_entity.type
_entity.pdbx_description
1 polymer ?
#
loop_
_entity_poly.entity_id
_entity_poly.type
_entity_poly.pdbx_seq_one_letter_code
_entity_poly.pdbx_strand_id
1 'polypeptide(L)'
;MIRYFFLALMLVLIPGGAVFGMERETYVWPLPISDNVTTKHGQALPGGLYHIGIDAGSVLGANAPVFAIANGTVAEAQERTSFGLVVLIQHERADGTEIVSEYGHLNPNKNVVVPGQKVKQGEVIGFLGNSKNNGGWIPHLHFGISKQPYNGTWKYAGHVAKKNIKYQWYKPQKFIQKNLARDVLAPDVDIRKLLPDQIVDDELKFPLRVFDAGEGVQQTVVSLSHDQRNWQTIATSAAVVNLPLSVSQNISAYPVGDLYLQVMAVDFVGNRAVETLHLQKE
;
A
#
# COMPACT_ATOMS: atom_id res chain seq x y z
N MET A 1 3.56 -40.13 -36.24
CA MET A 1 2.81 -39.05 -36.92
C MET A 1 1.73 -38.59 -35.95
N ILE A 2 2.02 -37.54 -35.17
CA ILE A 2 1.24 -37.13 -33.99
C ILE A 2 0.09 -36.22 -34.46
N ARG A 3 -1.16 -36.59 -34.12
CA ARG A 3 -2.39 -35.87 -34.44
C ARG A 3 -2.74 -34.91 -33.30
N TYR A 4 -2.94 -33.63 -33.61
CA TYR A 4 -3.51 -32.64 -32.69
C TYR A 4 -5.04 -32.62 -32.84
N PHE A 5 -5.76 -32.83 -31.73
CA PHE A 5 -7.20 -32.59 -31.64
C PHE A 5 -7.43 -31.10 -31.30
N PHE A 6 -8.12 -30.37 -32.17
CA PHE A 6 -8.70 -29.06 -31.85
C PHE A 6 -10.04 -29.27 -31.14
N LEU A 7 -10.13 -28.87 -29.88
CA LEU A 7 -11.40 -28.77 -29.17
C LEU A 7 -12.03 -27.41 -29.54
N ALA A 8 -13.08 -27.44 -30.37
CA ALA A 8 -13.85 -26.26 -30.73
C ALA A 8 -14.68 -25.80 -29.53
N LEU A 9 -14.41 -24.58 -29.04
CA LEU A 9 -15.26 -23.91 -28.06
C LEU A 9 -16.55 -23.46 -28.78
N MET A 10 -17.66 -24.16 -28.55
CA MET A 10 -18.98 -23.69 -28.99
C MET A 10 -19.36 -22.45 -28.17
N LEU A 11 -19.39 -21.30 -28.82
CA LEU A 11 -19.96 -20.07 -28.28
C LEU A 11 -21.49 -20.16 -28.38
N VAL A 12 -22.19 -20.41 -27.27
CA VAL A 12 -23.64 -20.24 -27.20
C VAL A 12 -23.93 -18.76 -26.96
N LEU A 13 -24.41 -18.07 -28.01
CA LEU A 13 -24.91 -16.70 -27.91
C LEU A 13 -26.29 -16.70 -27.24
N ILE A 14 -26.36 -16.26 -25.98
CA ILE A 14 -27.62 -15.88 -25.33
C ILE A 14 -27.78 -14.36 -25.52
N PRO A 15 -28.76 -13.87 -26.31
CA PRO A 15 -29.02 -12.44 -26.41
C PRO A 15 -29.76 -11.96 -25.17
N GLY A 16 -29.19 -10.98 -24.45
CA GLY A 16 -29.92 -10.21 -23.41
C GLY A 16 -29.60 -10.51 -21.94
N GLY A 17 -28.53 -11.26 -21.63
CA GLY A 17 -28.05 -11.36 -20.26
C GLY A 17 -27.03 -10.27 -19.95
N ALA A 18 -27.37 -9.32 -19.08
CA ALA A 18 -26.35 -8.53 -18.40
C ALA A 18 -25.36 -9.50 -17.76
N VAL A 19 -24.11 -9.46 -18.19
CA VAL A 19 -23.02 -10.11 -17.44
C VAL A 19 -22.88 -9.27 -16.17
N PHE A 20 -23.62 -9.62 -15.13
CA PHE A 20 -23.31 -9.17 -13.78
C PHE A 20 -22.01 -9.88 -13.37
N GLY A 21 -20.88 -9.38 -13.89
CA GLY A 21 -19.65 -9.51 -13.15
C GLY A 21 -19.90 -8.78 -11.84
N MET A 22 -20.02 -9.50 -10.73
CA MET A 22 -19.80 -8.88 -9.42
C MET A 22 -18.38 -8.32 -9.49
N GLU A 23 -18.25 -7.01 -9.71
CA GLU A 23 -16.98 -6.34 -9.45
C GLU A 23 -16.63 -6.69 -8.01
N ARG A 24 -15.48 -7.34 -7.85
CA ARG A 24 -15.03 -7.78 -6.54
C ARG A 24 -14.76 -6.52 -5.73
N GLU A 25 -15.31 -6.42 -4.52
CA GLU A 25 -14.92 -5.32 -3.63
C GLU A 25 -13.44 -5.42 -3.32
N THR A 26 -12.70 -4.39 -3.70
CA THR A 26 -11.26 -4.33 -3.46
C THR A 26 -10.93 -3.28 -2.41
N TYR A 27 -9.83 -3.49 -1.69
CA TYR A 27 -9.31 -2.58 -0.68
C TYR A 27 -7.80 -2.41 -0.84
N VAL A 28 -7.26 -1.26 -0.45
CA VAL A 28 -5.82 -0.94 -0.49
C VAL A 28 -5.30 -0.61 0.89
N TRP A 29 -3.98 -0.71 1.10
CA TRP A 29 -3.42 -0.31 2.38
C TRP A 29 -3.42 1.20 2.57
N PRO A 30 -3.75 1.68 3.77
CA PRO A 30 -3.89 3.11 4.02
C PRO A 30 -2.56 3.80 4.26
N LEU A 31 -1.46 3.04 4.36
CA LEU A 31 -0.15 3.54 4.71
C LEU A 31 0.93 2.73 4.02
N PRO A 32 2.03 3.37 3.58
CA PRO A 32 3.27 2.68 3.24
C PRO A 32 3.89 2.12 4.53
N ILE A 33 3.45 0.93 4.94
CA ILE A 33 3.76 0.31 6.22
C ILE A 33 5.26 -0.02 6.32
N SER A 34 5.86 0.26 7.48
CA SER A 34 7.14 -0.33 7.87
C SER A 34 6.94 -1.65 8.64
N ASP A 35 8.01 -2.40 8.87
CA ASP A 35 8.03 -3.57 9.76
C ASP A 35 7.64 -3.24 11.22
N ASN A 36 7.57 -1.96 11.59
CA ASN A 36 7.23 -1.50 12.92
C ASN A 36 5.72 -1.49 13.18
N VAL A 37 5.19 -2.63 13.62
CA VAL A 37 3.84 -2.73 14.20
C VAL A 37 3.96 -2.69 15.72
N THR A 38 3.55 -1.58 16.33
CA THR A 38 3.67 -1.36 17.79
C THR A 38 2.56 -2.09 18.55
N THR A 39 1.33 -2.08 18.03
CA THR A 39 0.17 -2.73 18.66
C THR A 39 -0.66 -3.48 17.63
N LYS A 40 -1.00 -4.74 17.95
CA LYS A 40 -1.81 -5.59 17.08
C LYS A 40 -3.28 -5.60 17.49
N HIS A 41 -4.18 -5.82 16.54
CA HIS A 41 -5.61 -6.00 16.82
C HIS A 41 -5.83 -7.12 17.84
N GLY A 42 -6.62 -6.83 18.88
CA GLY A 42 -6.94 -7.75 19.96
C GLY A 42 -5.80 -7.98 20.96
N GLN A 43 -4.72 -7.18 20.90
CA GLN A 43 -3.74 -7.12 21.97
C GLN A 43 -4.38 -6.54 23.23
N ALA A 44 -4.11 -7.17 24.38
CA ALA A 44 -4.57 -6.68 25.67
C ALA A 44 -3.81 -5.41 26.06
N LEU A 45 -4.53 -4.44 26.59
CA LEU A 45 -4.06 -3.14 27.05
C LEU A 45 -4.37 -2.98 28.55
N PRO A 46 -3.74 -2.02 29.24
CA PRO A 46 -4.07 -1.70 30.63
C PRO A 46 -5.58 -1.48 30.83
N GLY A 47 -6.09 -1.86 32.01
CA GLY A 47 -7.52 -1.71 32.35
C GLY A 47 -8.45 -2.77 31.75
N GLY A 48 -7.92 -3.87 31.21
CA GLY A 48 -8.74 -4.96 30.65
C GLY A 48 -9.34 -4.65 29.28
N LEU A 49 -8.76 -3.65 28.59
CA LEU A 49 -9.16 -3.21 27.27
C LEU A 49 -8.34 -3.93 26.18
N TYR A 50 -8.84 -3.90 24.96
CA TYR A 50 -8.29 -4.60 23.82
C TYR A 50 -8.23 -3.67 22.61
N HIS A 51 -7.08 -3.69 21.94
CA HIS A 51 -6.82 -2.81 20.79
C HIS A 51 -7.75 -3.13 19.61
N ILE A 52 -8.45 -2.13 19.07
CA ILE A 52 -9.48 -2.30 18.03
C ILE A 52 -8.92 -2.42 16.62
N GLY A 53 -7.68 -1.97 16.43
CA GLY A 53 -7.07 -1.78 15.13
C GLY A 53 -5.66 -2.34 15.06
N ILE A 54 -4.85 -1.76 14.19
CA ILE A 54 -3.41 -1.95 14.13
C ILE A 54 -2.74 -0.60 14.30
N ASP A 55 -1.68 -0.55 15.10
CA ASP A 55 -0.80 0.60 15.16
C ASP A 55 0.44 0.29 14.32
N ALA A 56 0.56 0.96 13.16
CA ALA A 56 1.59 0.68 12.17
C ALA A 56 2.42 1.92 11.87
N GLY A 57 3.74 1.80 11.97
CA GLY A 57 4.66 2.81 11.50
C GLY A 57 4.68 2.89 9.97
N SER A 58 5.17 4.02 9.46
CA SER A 58 5.50 4.17 8.05
C SER A 58 7.01 4.22 7.86
N VAL A 59 7.47 3.67 6.75
CA VAL A 59 8.85 3.83 6.26
C VAL A 59 9.22 5.30 6.03
N LEU A 60 8.22 6.15 5.76
CA LEU A 60 8.40 7.60 5.57
C LEU A 60 8.34 8.39 6.89
N GLY A 61 8.06 7.72 8.02
CA GLY A 61 7.93 8.35 9.32
C GLY A 61 6.79 9.38 9.41
N ALA A 62 6.99 10.43 10.19
CA ALA A 62 6.02 11.51 10.30
C ALA A 62 5.84 12.23 8.95
N ASN A 63 4.61 12.67 8.66
CA ASN A 63 4.16 13.23 7.38
C ASN A 63 4.05 12.21 6.23
N ALA A 64 4.13 10.90 6.48
CA ALA A 64 3.74 9.91 5.48
C ALA A 64 2.28 10.18 5.01
N PRO A 65 1.99 10.14 3.71
CA PRO A 65 0.61 10.25 3.22
C PRO A 65 -0.20 9.05 3.68
N VAL A 66 -1.46 9.31 4.05
CA VAL A 66 -2.44 8.30 4.46
C VAL A 66 -3.56 8.27 3.44
N PHE A 67 -3.96 7.07 3.02
CA PHE A 67 -4.85 6.84 1.90
C PHE A 67 -6.19 6.23 2.33
N ALA A 68 -7.27 6.60 1.65
CA ALA A 68 -8.55 5.91 1.79
C ALA A 68 -8.45 4.46 1.28
N ILE A 69 -8.91 3.49 2.07
CA ILE A 69 -8.79 2.06 1.72
C ILE A 69 -9.73 1.64 0.58
N ALA A 70 -10.80 2.40 0.38
CA ALA A 70 -11.85 2.17 -0.59
C ALA A 70 -12.61 3.48 -0.84
N ASN A 71 -13.46 3.49 -1.87
CA ASN A 71 -14.40 4.59 -2.08
C ASN A 71 -15.29 4.76 -0.85
N GLY A 72 -15.63 5.99 -0.51
CA GLY A 72 -16.47 6.23 0.66
C GLY A 72 -16.84 7.69 0.85
N THR A 73 -17.52 7.95 1.97
CA THR A 73 -17.86 9.30 2.41
C THR A 73 -17.21 9.57 3.76
N VAL A 74 -16.50 10.68 3.88
CA VAL A 74 -15.89 11.12 5.13
C VAL A 74 -16.99 11.40 6.14
N ALA A 75 -17.08 10.59 7.18
CA ALA A 75 -18.06 10.73 8.24
C ALA A 75 -17.61 11.73 9.30
N GLU A 76 -16.30 11.76 9.59
CA GLU A 76 -15.71 12.65 10.58
C GLU A 76 -14.26 12.99 10.18
N ALA A 77 -13.83 14.21 10.44
CA ALA A 77 -12.43 14.65 10.36
C ALA A 77 -12.18 15.65 11.50
N GLN A 78 -11.78 15.14 12.66
CA GLN A 78 -11.75 15.94 13.89
C GLN A 78 -10.49 15.67 14.72
N GLU A 79 -9.89 16.72 15.27
CA GLU A 79 -8.79 16.61 16.22
C GLU A 79 -9.29 16.10 17.57
N ARG A 80 -8.59 15.11 18.12
CA ARG A 80 -8.86 14.48 19.41
C ARG A 80 -7.62 14.54 20.28
N THR A 81 -7.80 14.91 21.54
CA THR A 81 -6.71 14.96 22.53
C THR A 81 -5.95 13.64 22.57
N SER A 82 -4.64 13.70 22.42
CA SER A 82 -3.73 12.54 22.38
C SER A 82 -3.92 11.57 21.21
N PHE A 83 -4.88 11.80 20.32
CA PHE A 83 -5.14 11.01 19.12
C PHE A 83 -4.85 11.76 17.81
N GLY A 84 -4.49 13.04 17.89
CA GLY A 84 -4.25 13.86 16.71
C GLY A 84 -5.53 14.05 15.91
N LEU A 85 -5.41 14.26 14.60
CA LEU A 85 -6.55 14.25 13.71
C LEU A 85 -7.02 12.81 13.50
N VAL A 86 -8.32 12.60 13.73
CA VAL A 86 -9.02 11.35 13.44
C VAL A 86 -9.91 11.57 12.23
N VAL A 87 -9.72 10.73 11.21
CA VAL A 87 -10.61 10.67 10.04
C VAL A 87 -11.38 9.36 10.11
N LEU A 88 -12.69 9.43 9.90
CA LEU A 88 -13.58 8.27 9.77
C LEU A 88 -14.20 8.29 8.37
N ILE A 89 -14.18 7.15 7.67
CA ILE A 89 -14.74 7.04 6.34
C ILE A 89 -15.74 5.89 6.32
N GLN A 90 -16.97 6.20 5.94
CA GLN A 90 -18.04 5.23 5.77
C GLN A 90 -17.99 4.66 4.34
N HIS A 91 -17.97 3.34 4.26
CA HIS A 91 -17.94 2.59 3.01
C HIS A 91 -19.20 1.74 2.91
N GLU A 92 -19.92 1.91 1.81
CA GLU A 92 -21.01 1.01 1.43
C GLU A 92 -20.41 -0.19 0.72
N ARG A 93 -20.88 -1.39 1.11
CA ARG A 93 -20.40 -2.64 0.54
C ARG A 93 -21.38 -3.21 -0.49
N ALA A 94 -20.88 -4.04 -1.39
CA ALA A 94 -21.64 -4.70 -2.46
C ALA A 94 -22.76 -5.61 -1.92
N ASP A 95 -22.65 -6.09 -0.69
CA ASP A 95 -23.70 -6.85 0.02
C ASP A 95 -24.74 -5.94 0.71
N GLY A 96 -24.68 -4.62 0.49
CA GLY A 96 -25.52 -3.61 1.11
C GLY A 96 -25.19 -3.31 2.57
N THR A 97 -24.13 -3.93 3.12
CA THR A 97 -23.67 -3.62 4.48
C THR A 97 -22.77 -2.39 4.49
N GLU A 98 -22.64 -1.76 5.65
CA GLU A 98 -21.74 -0.61 5.83
C GLU A 98 -20.61 -0.95 6.78
N ILE A 99 -19.43 -0.46 6.46
CA ILE A 99 -18.26 -0.49 7.36
C ILE A 99 -17.70 0.92 7.52
N VAL A 100 -16.95 1.13 8.59
CA VAL A 100 -16.25 2.39 8.82
C VAL A 100 -14.77 2.11 9.00
N SER A 101 -13.94 2.76 8.22
CA SER A 101 -12.49 2.79 8.45
C SER A 101 -12.14 3.98 9.34
N GLU A 102 -11.22 3.74 10.28
CA GLU A 102 -10.74 4.71 11.26
C GLU A 102 -9.26 4.96 11.06
N TYR A 103 -8.88 6.24 10.96
CA TYR A 103 -7.51 6.71 10.75
C TYR A 103 -7.15 7.69 11.85
N GLY A 104 -6.41 7.24 12.86
CA GLY A 104 -5.95 8.06 13.98
C GLY A 104 -4.51 8.57 13.81
N HIS A 105 -4.12 9.46 14.69
CA HIS A 105 -2.77 10.03 14.78
C HIS A 105 -2.31 10.81 13.56
N LEU A 106 -3.25 11.36 12.80
CA LEU A 106 -2.94 12.23 11.67
C LEU A 106 -2.53 13.63 12.16
N ASN A 107 -1.85 14.38 11.31
CA ASN A 107 -1.45 15.75 11.57
C ASN A 107 -2.65 16.71 11.36
N PRO A 108 -3.18 17.35 12.42
CA PRO A 108 -4.32 18.25 12.30
C PRO A 108 -4.05 19.49 11.43
N ASN A 109 -2.79 19.93 11.34
CA ASN A 109 -2.40 21.06 10.49
C ASN A 109 -2.28 20.69 9.00
N LYS A 110 -2.44 19.41 8.65
CA LYS A 110 -2.41 18.90 7.28
C LYS A 110 -3.67 18.09 6.97
N ASN A 111 -4.80 18.50 7.54
CA ASN A 111 -6.09 17.94 7.15
C ASN A 111 -6.41 18.35 5.70
N VAL A 112 -6.74 17.37 4.85
CA VAL A 112 -7.11 17.59 3.44
C VAL A 112 -8.52 17.12 3.11
N VAL A 113 -9.29 16.69 4.12
CA VAL A 113 -10.67 16.23 3.96
C VAL A 113 -11.62 16.84 4.99
N VAL A 114 -12.91 16.89 4.64
CA VAL A 114 -13.98 17.41 5.50
C VAL A 114 -15.17 16.44 5.57
N PRO A 115 -15.96 16.44 6.67
CA PRO A 115 -17.17 15.63 6.76
C PRO A 115 -18.12 15.87 5.57
N GLY A 116 -18.69 14.79 5.04
CA GLY A 116 -19.54 14.77 3.86
C GLY A 116 -18.80 14.69 2.52
N GLN A 117 -17.47 14.85 2.50
CA GLN A 117 -16.67 14.69 1.29
C GLN A 117 -16.67 13.24 0.81
N LYS A 118 -16.92 13.03 -0.49
CA LYS A 118 -16.67 11.74 -1.13
C LYS A 118 -15.20 11.59 -1.45
N VAL A 119 -14.63 10.43 -1.17
CA VAL A 119 -13.24 10.07 -1.48
C VAL A 119 -13.19 8.82 -2.33
N LYS A 120 -12.13 8.70 -3.12
CA LYS A 120 -11.83 7.49 -3.90
C LYS A 120 -10.83 6.59 -3.17
N GLN A 121 -10.86 5.31 -3.48
CA GLN A 121 -9.81 4.37 -3.09
C GLN A 121 -8.43 4.91 -3.51
N GLY A 122 -7.46 4.91 -2.58
CA GLY A 122 -6.11 5.42 -2.81
C GLY A 122 -5.99 6.94 -2.77
N GLU A 123 -7.07 7.69 -2.56
CA GLU A 123 -7.02 9.14 -2.39
C GLU A 123 -6.34 9.51 -1.07
N VAL A 124 -5.49 10.54 -1.08
CA VAL A 124 -4.84 11.06 0.13
C VAL A 124 -5.89 11.74 1.01
N ILE A 125 -6.02 11.26 2.24
CA ILE A 125 -6.98 11.77 3.23
C ILE A 125 -6.31 12.51 4.40
N GLY A 126 -4.98 12.48 4.46
CA GLY A 126 -4.21 13.16 5.48
C GLY A 126 -2.77 12.69 5.50
N PHE A 127 -2.04 13.12 6.53
CA PHE A 127 -0.64 12.80 6.71
C PHE A 127 -0.37 12.40 8.15
N LEU A 128 0.54 11.46 8.39
CA LEU A 128 0.90 11.05 9.75
C LEU A 128 1.39 12.23 10.59
N GLY A 129 0.89 12.30 11.81
CA GLY A 129 1.36 13.23 12.82
C GLY A 129 2.74 12.88 13.36
N ASN A 130 3.32 13.80 14.13
CA ASN A 130 4.56 13.53 14.86
C ASN A 130 4.23 12.95 16.25
N SER A 131 5.25 12.81 17.12
CA SER A 131 5.05 12.27 18.47
C SER A 131 4.03 13.05 19.31
N LYS A 132 3.90 14.37 19.13
CA LYS A 132 2.89 15.18 19.84
C LYS A 132 1.46 14.80 19.45
N ASN A 133 1.24 14.44 18.19
CA ASN A 133 -0.06 13.97 17.69
C ASN A 133 -0.33 12.49 18.04
N ASN A 134 0.70 11.77 18.50
CA ASN A 134 0.68 10.36 18.87
C ASN A 134 0.79 10.16 20.40
N GLY A 135 0.39 11.15 21.21
CA GLY A 135 0.44 11.03 22.68
C GLY A 135 1.84 10.80 23.26
N GLY A 136 2.90 11.23 22.55
CA GLY A 136 4.31 11.06 22.91
C GLY A 136 4.98 9.82 22.32
N TRP A 137 4.23 8.95 21.64
CA TRP A 137 4.76 7.73 21.03
C TRP A 137 5.49 8.01 19.72
N ILE A 138 6.23 7.01 19.23
CA ILE A 138 6.82 7.06 17.88
C ILE A 138 5.68 7.25 16.85
N PRO A 139 5.89 8.05 15.78
CA PRO A 139 4.86 8.25 14.76
C PRO A 139 4.33 6.93 14.17
N HIS A 140 3.03 6.70 14.27
CA HIS A 140 2.34 5.55 13.69
C HIS A 140 0.92 5.95 13.25
N LEU A 141 0.30 5.11 12.42
CA LEU A 141 -1.12 5.16 12.11
C LEU A 141 -1.86 4.23 13.07
N HIS A 142 -2.85 4.75 13.79
CA HIS A 142 -3.89 3.88 14.35
C HIS A 142 -4.92 3.60 13.26
N PHE A 143 -5.04 2.34 12.84
CA PHE A 143 -5.95 1.95 11.77
C PHE A 143 -6.96 0.89 12.22
N GLY A 144 -8.25 1.25 12.23
CA GLY A 144 -9.36 0.38 12.62
C GLY A 144 -10.37 0.17 11.49
N ILE A 145 -11.10 -0.95 11.54
CA ILE A 145 -12.24 -1.19 10.64
C ILE A 145 -13.42 -1.70 11.48
N SER A 146 -14.42 -0.83 11.65
CA SER A 146 -15.66 -1.12 12.34
C SER A 146 -16.64 -1.86 11.42
N LYS A 147 -17.30 -2.86 11.98
CA LYS A 147 -18.43 -3.60 11.38
C LYS A 147 -19.77 -2.85 11.49
N GLN A 148 -19.77 -1.77 12.26
CA GLN A 148 -20.96 -0.98 12.53
C GLN A 148 -20.87 0.34 11.76
N PRO A 149 -22.00 0.85 11.26
CA PRO A 149 -22.05 2.15 10.62
C PRO A 149 -21.72 3.26 11.62
N TYR A 150 -21.30 4.40 11.11
CA TYR A 150 -21.05 5.57 11.94
C TYR A 150 -22.38 6.09 12.49
N ASN A 151 -22.45 6.28 13.81
CA ASN A 151 -23.69 6.69 14.50
C ASN A 151 -23.67 8.16 14.96
N GLY A 152 -22.82 9.00 14.36
CA GLY A 152 -22.71 10.42 14.72
C GLY A 152 -21.77 10.71 15.89
N THR A 153 -21.06 9.72 16.44
CA THR A 153 -20.08 9.96 17.49
C THR A 153 -18.94 8.96 17.42
N TRP A 154 -17.70 9.44 17.35
CA TRP A 154 -16.52 8.62 17.63
C TRP A 154 -16.43 8.30 19.13
N LYS A 155 -16.48 7.01 19.48
CA LYS A 155 -16.55 6.54 20.88
C LYS A 155 -15.33 5.74 21.31
N TYR A 156 -14.43 5.44 20.39
CA TYR A 156 -13.44 4.38 20.56
C TYR A 156 -12.05 4.96 20.44
N ALA A 157 -11.41 5.29 21.57
CA ALA A 157 -10.02 5.77 21.65
C ALA A 157 -8.99 4.66 21.31
N GLY A 158 -9.22 3.90 20.24
CA GLY A 158 -8.38 2.78 19.82
C GLY A 158 -8.59 1.47 20.57
N HIS A 159 -9.55 1.39 21.51
CA HIS A 159 -9.72 0.20 22.35
C HIS A 159 -11.16 -0.06 22.83
N VAL A 160 -11.49 -1.33 23.06
CA VAL A 160 -12.79 -1.78 23.58
C VAL A 160 -12.65 -2.90 24.60
N ALA A 161 -13.73 -3.18 25.34
CA ALA A 161 -13.79 -4.37 26.21
C ALA A 161 -13.61 -5.66 25.39
N LYS A 162 -12.98 -6.69 25.99
CA LYS A 162 -12.67 -7.98 25.34
C LYS A 162 -13.82 -8.57 24.53
N LYS A 163 -15.04 -8.56 25.07
CA LYS A 163 -16.21 -9.13 24.40
C LYS A 163 -16.52 -8.44 23.09
N ASN A 164 -16.24 -7.13 22.96
CA ASN A 164 -16.63 -6.33 21.80
C ASN A 164 -15.66 -6.47 20.63
N ILE A 165 -14.40 -6.82 20.86
CA ILE A 165 -13.35 -6.83 19.82
C ILE A 165 -13.75 -7.68 18.60
N LYS A 166 -14.22 -8.90 18.85
CA LYS A 166 -14.52 -9.87 17.78
C LYS A 166 -15.78 -9.50 16.98
N TYR A 167 -16.77 -8.90 17.63
CA TYR A 167 -18.10 -8.66 17.04
C TYR A 167 -18.22 -7.30 16.39
N GLN A 168 -17.51 -6.28 16.90
CA GLN A 168 -17.63 -4.91 16.41
C GLN A 168 -16.51 -4.53 15.44
N TRP A 169 -15.37 -5.22 15.47
CA TRP A 169 -14.19 -4.85 14.68
C TRP A 169 -13.70 -6.00 13.80
N TYR A 170 -13.21 -5.65 12.62
CA TYR A 170 -12.41 -6.57 11.81
C TYR A 170 -10.95 -6.49 12.23
N LYS A 171 -10.21 -7.59 12.08
CA LYS A 171 -8.76 -7.54 12.10
C LYS A 171 -8.28 -6.90 10.79
N PRO A 172 -7.73 -5.66 10.80
CA PRO A 172 -7.53 -4.90 9.58
C PRO A 172 -6.64 -5.63 8.55
N GLN A 173 -5.54 -6.24 9.00
CA GLN A 173 -4.62 -6.95 8.09
C GLN A 173 -5.32 -8.10 7.35
N LYS A 174 -6.14 -8.86 8.06
CA LYS A 174 -6.88 -9.97 7.44
C LYS A 174 -7.99 -9.48 6.52
N PHE A 175 -8.63 -8.36 6.87
CA PHE A 175 -9.72 -7.80 6.09
C PHE A 175 -9.21 -7.31 4.73
N ILE A 176 -8.12 -6.54 4.72
CA ILE A 176 -7.56 -6.00 3.48
C ILE A 176 -6.91 -7.11 2.66
N GLN A 177 -6.10 -7.98 3.26
CA GLN A 177 -5.45 -9.08 2.53
C GLN A 177 -6.45 -10.03 1.82
N LYS A 178 -7.62 -10.27 2.43
CA LYS A 178 -8.67 -11.12 1.84
C LYS A 178 -9.32 -10.48 0.61
N ASN A 179 -9.39 -9.15 0.59
CA ASN A 179 -10.12 -8.37 -0.40
C ASN A 179 -9.21 -7.36 -1.11
N LEU A 180 -7.91 -7.66 -1.22
CA LEU A 180 -6.96 -6.72 -1.78
C LEU A 180 -7.26 -6.46 -3.26
N ALA A 181 -7.07 -5.22 -3.70
CA ALA A 181 -7.09 -4.83 -5.11
C ALA A 181 -5.90 -5.42 -5.90
N ARG A 182 -5.83 -6.76 -6.00
CA ARG A 182 -4.69 -7.48 -6.58
C ARG A 182 -4.40 -7.06 -8.03
N ASP A 183 -5.43 -6.72 -8.78
CA ASP A 183 -5.34 -6.34 -10.20
C ASP A 183 -5.12 -4.82 -10.42
N VAL A 184 -5.05 -4.01 -9.36
CA VAL A 184 -5.01 -2.53 -9.45
C VAL A 184 -3.69 -1.93 -8.97
N LEU A 185 -2.92 -2.63 -8.12
CA LEU A 185 -1.66 -2.11 -7.57
C LEU A 185 -0.54 -3.13 -7.78
N ALA A 186 0.12 -3.06 -8.94
CA ALA A 186 1.50 -3.51 -9.01
C ALA A 186 2.38 -2.52 -8.24
N PRO A 187 3.56 -2.94 -7.73
CA PRO A 187 4.54 -2.00 -7.22
C PRO A 187 4.76 -0.85 -8.22
N ASP A 188 4.94 0.39 -7.76
CA ASP A 188 5.42 1.45 -8.63
C ASP A 188 6.95 1.44 -8.61
N VAL A 189 7.54 1.40 -9.79
CA VAL A 189 8.98 1.48 -10.00
C VAL A 189 9.19 2.80 -10.73
N ASP A 190 9.92 3.73 -10.09
CA ASP A 190 10.31 5.01 -10.70
C ASP A 190 11.84 5.10 -10.80
N ILE A 191 12.35 4.85 -12.00
CA ILE A 191 13.75 5.00 -12.40
C ILE A 191 14.00 6.34 -13.10
N ARG A 192 12.98 7.16 -13.35
CA ARG A 192 13.07 8.41 -14.14
C ARG A 192 13.75 9.56 -13.40
N LYS A 193 14.19 9.35 -12.15
CA LYS A 193 15.09 10.24 -11.40
C LYS A 193 16.55 9.83 -11.45
N LEU A 194 16.92 8.88 -12.32
CA LEU A 194 18.31 8.70 -12.75
C LEU A 194 18.76 9.94 -13.52
N LEU A 195 19.26 10.93 -12.78
CA LEU A 195 19.87 12.12 -13.34
C LEU A 195 21.24 11.72 -13.97
N PRO A 196 21.70 12.41 -15.03
CA PRO A 196 22.98 12.09 -15.70
C PRO A 196 24.22 12.12 -14.80
N ASP A 197 24.14 12.75 -13.62
CA ASP A 197 25.20 12.86 -12.62
C ASP A 197 25.37 11.59 -11.76
N GLN A 198 24.59 10.54 -12.03
CA GLN A 198 24.59 9.28 -11.27
C GLN A 198 25.56 8.22 -11.82
N ILE A 199 26.30 8.53 -12.89
CA ILE A 199 27.46 7.77 -13.34
C ILE A 199 28.71 8.56 -12.96
N VAL A 200 29.46 8.08 -11.98
CA VAL A 200 30.70 8.72 -11.52
C VAL A 200 31.82 7.67 -11.59
N ASP A 201 32.88 7.97 -12.32
CA ASP A 201 34.06 7.09 -12.47
C ASP A 201 33.72 5.66 -12.93
N ASP A 202 32.89 5.52 -13.98
CA ASP A 202 32.36 4.24 -14.48
C ASP A 202 31.55 3.43 -13.46
N GLU A 203 31.08 4.05 -12.37
CA GLU A 203 30.15 3.43 -11.44
C GLU A 203 28.76 4.06 -11.56
N LEU A 204 27.77 3.22 -11.84
CA LEU A 204 26.36 3.59 -11.81
C LEU A 204 25.88 3.56 -10.35
N LYS A 205 25.54 4.73 -9.79
CA LYS A 205 25.10 4.94 -8.40
C LYS A 205 23.80 5.71 -8.32
N PHE A 206 22.73 5.05 -7.91
CA PHE A 206 21.41 5.67 -7.91
C PHE A 206 20.51 5.17 -6.79
N PRO A 207 19.67 6.05 -6.22
CA PRO A 207 18.64 5.65 -5.28
C PRO A 207 17.43 5.08 -6.04
N LEU A 208 17.14 3.80 -5.84
CA LEU A 208 15.93 3.19 -6.38
C LEU A 208 14.71 3.44 -5.50
N ARG A 209 13.65 4.03 -6.07
CA ARG A 209 12.36 4.10 -5.39
C ARG A 209 11.45 3.03 -5.96
N VAL A 210 11.22 2.02 -5.14
CA VAL A 210 10.12 1.10 -5.32
C VAL A 210 9.09 1.45 -4.26
N PHE A 211 7.83 1.48 -4.64
CA PHE A 211 6.72 1.75 -3.75
C PHE A 211 5.62 0.71 -3.96
N ASP A 212 4.92 0.34 -2.90
CA ASP A 212 3.72 -0.48 -3.02
C ASP A 212 2.68 0.04 -2.03
N ALA A 213 1.51 0.44 -2.55
CA ALA A 213 0.35 0.84 -1.75
C ALA A 213 -0.49 -0.36 -1.26
N GLY A 214 -0.08 -1.58 -1.63
CA GLY A 214 -0.68 -2.85 -1.26
C GLY A 214 0.09 -3.57 -0.15
N GLU A 215 0.60 -4.77 -0.43
CA GLU A 215 1.10 -5.71 0.60
C GLU A 215 2.55 -5.44 1.01
N GLY A 216 3.21 -4.52 0.31
CA GLY A 216 4.63 -4.24 0.44
C GLY A 216 5.44 -5.03 -0.59
N VAL A 217 6.59 -4.47 -0.95
CA VAL A 217 7.52 -5.11 -1.89
C VAL A 217 8.22 -6.27 -1.20
N GLN A 218 8.01 -7.49 -1.72
CA GLN A 218 8.70 -8.69 -1.29
C GLN A 218 10.14 -8.71 -1.79
N GLN A 219 10.31 -8.33 -3.07
CA GLN A 219 11.60 -8.42 -3.75
C GLN A 219 11.76 -7.28 -4.75
N THR A 220 12.93 -6.65 -4.77
CA THR A 220 13.37 -5.83 -5.90
C THR A 220 14.59 -6.47 -6.54
N VAL A 221 14.61 -6.56 -7.86
CA VAL A 221 15.71 -7.07 -8.68
C VAL A 221 16.13 -5.99 -9.66
N VAL A 222 17.43 -5.75 -9.73
CA VAL A 222 18.02 -4.79 -10.67
C VAL A 222 18.92 -5.57 -11.61
N SER A 223 18.75 -5.36 -12.91
CA SER A 223 19.45 -6.11 -13.95
C SER A 223 19.95 -5.20 -15.07
N LEU A 224 21.05 -5.60 -15.72
CA LEU A 224 21.59 -4.97 -16.93
C LEU A 224 21.49 -5.91 -18.14
N SER A 225 21.36 -5.34 -19.34
CA SER A 225 21.38 -6.09 -20.60
C SER A 225 21.90 -5.23 -21.75
N HIS A 226 22.47 -5.85 -22.80
CA HIS A 226 22.83 -5.18 -24.05
C HIS A 226 21.82 -5.37 -25.18
N ASP A 227 20.92 -6.35 -25.04
CA ASP A 227 20.02 -6.80 -26.11
C ASP A 227 18.56 -6.95 -25.66
N GLN A 228 18.28 -6.59 -24.40
CA GLN A 228 17.01 -6.76 -23.70
C GLN A 228 16.53 -8.22 -23.61
N ARG A 229 17.38 -9.20 -23.95
CA ARG A 229 17.07 -10.63 -23.92
C ARG A 229 17.87 -11.34 -22.84
N ASN A 230 19.15 -11.01 -22.73
CA ASN A 230 20.07 -11.58 -21.77
C ASN A 230 20.28 -10.58 -20.62
N TRP A 231 19.68 -10.86 -19.47
CA TRP A 231 19.71 -9.98 -18.30
C TRP A 231 20.65 -10.54 -17.23
N GLN A 232 21.58 -9.70 -16.77
CA GLN A 232 22.44 -9.99 -15.63
C GLN A 232 21.92 -9.26 -14.40
N THR A 233 21.58 -10.00 -13.33
CA THR A 233 21.23 -9.40 -12.05
C THR A 233 22.45 -8.77 -11.40
N ILE A 234 22.34 -7.49 -11.04
CA ILE A 234 23.40 -6.70 -10.39
C ILE A 234 23.07 -6.32 -8.95
N ALA A 235 21.79 -6.31 -8.57
CA ALA A 235 21.36 -6.16 -7.19
C ALA A 235 20.05 -6.89 -6.92
N THR A 236 19.86 -7.32 -5.68
CA THR A 236 18.60 -7.88 -5.19
C THR A 236 18.39 -7.44 -3.75
N SER A 237 17.19 -7.01 -3.41
CA SER A 237 16.77 -6.80 -2.02
C SER A 237 15.70 -7.81 -1.63
N ALA A 238 15.86 -8.42 -0.46
CA ALA A 238 14.90 -9.33 0.14
C ALA A 238 14.23 -8.67 1.36
N ALA A 239 13.01 -8.18 1.11
CA ALA A 239 11.92 -7.90 2.05
C ALA A 239 12.02 -6.78 3.11
N VAL A 240 10.89 -6.04 3.12
CA VAL A 240 10.38 -5.00 4.01
C VAL A 240 11.24 -3.75 4.06
N VAL A 241 10.58 -2.59 3.90
CA VAL A 241 11.15 -1.24 3.94
C VAL A 241 11.61 -0.71 2.58
N ASN A 242 10.76 0.14 2.00
CA ASN A 242 11.19 1.16 1.04
C ASN A 242 12.25 2.05 1.70
N LEU A 243 13.50 1.79 1.38
CA LEU A 243 14.61 2.74 1.43
C LEU A 243 15.32 2.62 0.09
N PRO A 244 15.97 3.69 -0.42
CA PRO A 244 16.61 3.61 -1.71
C PRO A 244 17.55 2.40 -1.75
N LEU A 245 17.30 1.45 -2.66
CA LEU A 245 18.27 0.41 -2.94
C LEU A 245 19.44 1.11 -3.64
N SER A 246 20.51 1.33 -2.89
CA SER A 246 21.76 1.86 -3.44
C SER A 246 22.42 0.75 -4.24
N VAL A 247 22.33 0.86 -5.56
CA VAL A 247 23.06 0.00 -6.48
C VAL A 247 24.38 0.70 -6.80
N SER A 248 25.49 -0.03 -6.68
CA SER A 248 26.80 0.42 -7.17
C SER A 248 27.30 -0.66 -8.10
N GLN A 249 27.32 -0.39 -9.39
CA GLN A 249 27.79 -1.34 -10.40
C GLN A 249 28.84 -0.66 -11.27
N ASN A 250 30.01 -1.29 -11.34
CA ASN A 250 31.01 -0.89 -12.30
C ASN A 250 30.53 -1.26 -13.71
N ILE A 251 30.42 -0.26 -14.59
CA ILE A 251 29.94 -0.40 -15.96
C ILE A 251 31.07 -0.42 -17.00
N SER A 252 32.34 -0.29 -16.59
CA SER A 252 33.48 -0.33 -17.52
C SER A 252 33.64 -1.69 -18.19
N ALA A 253 33.22 -2.77 -17.52
CA ALA A 253 33.21 -4.14 -18.02
C ALA A 253 32.22 -4.38 -19.19
N TYR A 254 31.30 -3.46 -19.45
CA TYR A 254 30.27 -3.58 -20.48
C TYR A 254 30.73 -2.91 -21.79
N PRO A 255 30.47 -3.49 -22.98
CA PRO A 255 30.79 -2.87 -24.27
C PRO A 255 30.21 -1.46 -24.48
N VAL A 256 30.89 -0.65 -25.30
CA VAL A 256 30.36 0.62 -25.84
C VAL A 256 29.10 0.33 -26.67
N GLY A 257 28.11 1.23 -26.60
CA GLY A 257 26.83 1.10 -27.30
C GLY A 257 25.64 1.00 -26.36
N ASP A 258 24.63 0.23 -26.77
CA ASP A 258 23.37 0.12 -26.04
C ASP A 258 23.55 -0.65 -24.73
N LEU A 259 23.14 -0.03 -23.63
CA LEU A 259 23.05 -0.66 -22.32
C LEU A 259 21.65 -0.40 -21.76
N TYR A 260 20.98 -1.43 -21.25
CA TYR A 260 19.64 -1.33 -20.70
C TYR A 260 19.67 -1.67 -19.22
N LEU A 261 19.05 -0.83 -18.41
CA LEU A 261 18.84 -1.05 -17.00
C LEU A 261 17.38 -1.42 -16.78
N GLN A 262 17.12 -2.53 -16.10
CA GLN A 262 15.78 -2.95 -15.71
C GLN A 262 15.68 -3.06 -14.19
N VAL A 263 14.56 -2.57 -13.67
CA VAL A 263 14.20 -2.72 -12.26
C VAL A 263 12.87 -3.45 -12.23
N MET A 264 12.86 -4.61 -11.59
CA MET A 264 11.67 -5.41 -11.35
C MET A 264 11.37 -5.43 -9.86
N ALA A 265 10.14 -5.10 -9.51
CA ALA A 265 9.62 -5.24 -8.16
C ALA A 265 8.51 -6.27 -8.12
N VAL A 266 8.50 -7.09 -7.07
CA VAL A 266 7.49 -8.11 -6.81
C VAL A 266 6.93 -7.86 -5.41
N ASP A 267 5.61 -7.78 -5.28
CA ASP A 267 4.97 -7.68 -3.97
C ASP A 267 4.79 -9.06 -3.29
N PHE A 268 4.35 -9.08 -2.03
CA PHE A 268 4.14 -10.33 -1.27
C PHE A 268 3.01 -11.23 -1.80
N VAL A 269 2.21 -10.76 -2.76
CA VAL A 269 1.13 -11.55 -3.38
C VAL A 269 1.45 -11.92 -4.83
N GLY A 270 2.62 -11.54 -5.34
CA GLY A 270 3.18 -11.94 -6.62
C GLY A 270 2.93 -10.98 -7.78
N ASN A 271 2.35 -9.80 -7.54
CA ASN A 271 2.22 -8.78 -8.57
C ASN A 271 3.60 -8.22 -8.93
N ARG A 272 3.78 -7.87 -10.20
CA ARG A 272 5.07 -7.45 -10.74
C ARG A 272 4.96 -6.11 -11.41
N ALA A 273 5.95 -5.26 -11.18
CA ALA A 273 6.20 -4.09 -11.99
C ALA A 273 7.62 -4.09 -12.51
N VAL A 274 7.77 -3.61 -13.73
CA VAL A 274 9.03 -3.57 -14.45
C VAL A 274 9.13 -2.21 -15.13
N GLU A 275 10.22 -1.50 -14.86
CA GLU A 275 10.59 -0.32 -15.63
C GLU A 275 11.97 -0.56 -16.24
N THR A 276 12.20 -0.05 -17.45
CA THR A 276 13.45 -0.22 -18.20
C THR A 276 13.92 1.13 -18.74
N LEU A 277 15.20 1.44 -18.50
CA LEU A 277 15.87 2.64 -19.00
C LEU A 277 16.92 2.23 -20.03
N HIS A 278 16.97 2.96 -21.13
CA HIS A 278 18.05 2.85 -22.11
C HIS A 278 19.15 3.84 -21.75
N LEU A 279 20.35 3.31 -21.55
CA LEU A 279 21.59 4.02 -21.33
C LEU A 279 22.44 3.90 -22.59
N GLN A 280 22.94 5.01 -23.10
CA GLN A 280 23.91 5.00 -24.19
C GLN A 280 25.30 5.15 -23.58
N LYS A 281 26.14 4.13 -23.74
CA LYS A 281 27.53 4.17 -23.30
C LYS A 281 28.40 4.68 -24.45
N GLU A 282 28.98 5.87 -24.27
CA GLU A 282 29.94 6.51 -25.19
C GLU A 282 31.39 6.08 -24.91
#